data_AF-A0A6J3CBP9-F1
#
_entry.id   AF-A0A6J3CBP9-F1
#
_cell.length_a   1.000
_cell.length_b   1.000
_cell.length_c   1.000
_cell.angle_alpha   90.00
_cell.angle_beta   90.00
_cell.angle_gamma   90.00
#
_symmetry.space_group_name_H-M   'P 1'
#
loop_
_entity.id
_entity.type
_entity.pdbx_description
1 polymer ?
#
loop_
_entity_poly.entity_id
_entity_poly.type
_entity_poly.pdbx_seq_one_letter_code
_entity_poly.pdbx_strand_id
1 'polypeptide(L)'
;MRSNGANVTPGEFSALDMTALFDICDPTFIKVLEIYEVEIIIAIGKFCEKRAQKALKKYLPESKIQILYLPHPSPRAVNNTNWEEKALESLKNFNLLQYYT
;
A
#
# COMPACT_ATOMS: atom_id res chain seq x y z
N MET A 1 -18.61 13.92 6.44
CA MET A 1 -17.62 14.77 5.72
C MET A 1 -17.35 16.02 6.53
N ARG A 2 -16.13 16.56 6.48
CA ARG A 2 -15.83 17.85 7.13
C ARG A 2 -16.65 18.96 6.46
N SER A 3 -17.19 19.88 7.25
CA SER A 3 -18.03 20.99 6.75
C SER A 3 -17.31 21.95 5.80
N ASN A 4 -15.97 21.97 5.83
CA ASN A 4 -15.13 22.78 4.96
C ASN A 4 -14.66 22.07 3.68
N GLY A 5 -15.15 20.86 3.41
CA GLY A 5 -14.77 20.08 2.22
C GLY A 5 -13.33 19.52 2.24
N ALA A 6 -12.61 19.61 3.36
CA ALA A 6 -11.26 19.07 3.45
C ALA A 6 -11.26 17.54 3.33
N ASN A 7 -10.22 17.01 2.66
CA ASN A 7 -9.99 15.59 2.53
C ASN A 7 -9.92 14.90 3.90
N VAL A 8 -10.56 13.73 4.02
CA VAL A 8 -10.51 12.87 5.21
C VAL A 8 -9.72 11.63 4.85
N THR A 9 -8.58 11.44 5.51
CA THR A 9 -7.72 10.27 5.34
C THR A 9 -8.19 9.11 6.22
N PRO A 10 -7.83 7.86 5.89
CA PRO A 10 -8.15 6.69 6.73
C PRO A 10 -7.79 6.85 8.22
N GLY A 11 -6.70 7.57 8.54
CA GLY A 11 -6.30 7.80 9.94
C GLY A 11 -7.24 8.72 10.73
N GLU A 12 -8.17 9.40 10.06
CA GLU A 12 -9.08 10.38 10.65
C GLU A 12 -10.50 9.83 10.86
N PHE A 13 -10.75 8.58 10.45
CA PHE A 13 -11.99 7.87 10.72
C PHE A 13 -11.97 7.24 12.13
N SER A 14 -13.16 6.96 12.66
CA SER A 14 -13.27 6.18 13.90
C SER A 14 -12.74 4.76 13.68
N ALA A 15 -12.29 4.10 14.75
CA ALA A 15 -11.81 2.72 14.66
C ALA A 15 -12.91 1.76 14.15
N LEU A 16 -14.17 2.01 14.50
CA LEU A 16 -15.31 1.21 14.04
C LEU A 16 -15.54 1.38 12.53
N ASP A 17 -15.56 2.62 12.04
CA ASP A 17 -15.74 2.89 10.61
C ASP A 17 -14.58 2.31 9.80
N MET A 18 -13.35 2.44 10.30
CA MET A 18 -12.18 1.84 9.65
C MET A 18 -12.23 0.33 9.60
N THR A 19 -12.74 -0.32 10.65
CA THR A 19 -12.92 -1.77 10.68
C THR A 19 -13.92 -2.20 9.62
N ALA A 20 -15.08 -1.54 9.55
CA ALA A 20 -16.10 -1.82 8.54
C ALA A 20 -15.58 -1.62 7.11
N LEU A 21 -14.80 -0.56 6.86
CA LEU A 21 -14.15 -0.34 5.57
C LEU A 21 -13.17 -1.46 5.23
N PHE A 22 -12.31 -1.85 6.17
CA PHE A 22 -11.33 -2.91 5.94
C PHE A 22 -11.96 -4.28 5.73
N ASP A 23 -13.08 -4.58 6.38
CA ASP A 23 -13.80 -5.83 6.15
C ASP A 23 -14.39 -5.95 4.74
N ILE A 24 -14.55 -4.82 4.03
CA ILE A 24 -14.96 -4.79 2.61
C ILE A 24 -13.74 -4.71 1.67
N CYS A 25 -12.78 -3.83 1.98
CA CYS A 25 -11.63 -3.57 1.13
C CYS A 25 -10.64 -4.73 1.11
N ASP A 26 -10.35 -5.34 2.26
CA ASP A 26 -9.32 -6.38 2.32
C ASP A 26 -9.68 -7.63 1.50
N PRO A 27 -10.90 -8.20 1.58
CA PRO A 27 -11.25 -9.35 0.73
C PRO A 27 -11.19 -9.01 -0.76
N THR A 28 -11.56 -7.79 -1.13
CA THR A 28 -11.49 -7.33 -2.52
C THR A 28 -10.04 -7.22 -2.99
N PHE A 29 -9.17 -6.66 -2.15
CA PHE A 29 -7.73 -6.59 -2.39
C PHE A 29 -7.13 -7.99 -2.57
N ILE A 30 -7.49 -8.94 -1.71
CA ILE A 30 -7.01 -10.33 -1.80
C ILE A 30 -7.42 -10.98 -3.13
N LYS A 31 -8.68 -10.83 -3.53
CA LYS A 31 -9.15 -11.35 -4.84
C LYS A 31 -8.36 -10.76 -6.01
N VAL A 32 -8.03 -9.47 -5.96
CA VAL A 32 -7.19 -8.84 -6.98
C VAL A 32 -5.80 -9.51 -7.01
N LEU A 33 -5.18 -9.74 -5.86
CA LEU A 33 -3.88 -10.42 -5.80
C LEU A 33 -3.92 -11.83 -6.40
N GLU A 34 -4.98 -12.59 -6.11
CA GLU A 34 -5.16 -13.94 -6.64
C GLU A 34 -5.40 -13.94 -8.15
N ILE A 35 -6.27 -13.06 -8.66
CA ILE A 35 -6.62 -12.98 -10.10
C ILE A 35 -5.39 -12.61 -10.94
N TYR A 36 -4.56 -11.70 -10.45
CA TYR A 36 -3.34 -11.27 -11.14
C TYR A 36 -2.13 -12.16 -10.84
N GLU A 37 -2.31 -13.25 -10.07
CA GLU A 37 -1.22 -14.14 -9.64
C GLU A 37 -0.02 -13.36 -9.10
N VAL A 38 -0.30 -12.34 -8.28
CA VAL A 38 0.72 -11.39 -7.82
C VAL A 38 1.78 -12.13 -7.01
N GLU A 39 3.05 -11.90 -7.33
CA GLU A 39 4.20 -12.38 -6.53
C GLU A 39 4.80 -11.29 -5.63
N ILE A 40 4.70 -10.02 -6.07
CA ILE A 40 5.33 -8.88 -5.40
C ILE A 40 4.34 -7.72 -5.31
N ILE A 41 4.12 -7.21 -4.10
CA ILE A 41 3.39 -5.97 -3.82
C ILE A 41 4.38 -4.85 -3.55
N ILE A 42 4.28 -3.77 -4.33
CA ILE A 42 4.98 -2.51 -4.04
C ILE A 42 4.05 -1.59 -3.24
N ALA A 43 4.27 -1.54 -1.93
CA ALA A 43 3.49 -0.74 -1.01
C ALA A 43 3.99 0.72 -0.96
N ILE A 44 3.20 1.62 -1.57
CA ILE A 44 3.49 3.06 -1.58
C ILE A 44 3.05 3.70 -0.27
N GLY A 45 4.00 3.95 0.63
CA GLY A 45 3.76 4.55 1.94
C GLY A 45 3.35 3.56 3.05
N LYS A 46 3.56 3.99 4.30
CA LYS A 46 3.45 3.11 5.48
C LYS A 46 2.04 2.60 5.76
N PHE A 47 1.01 3.34 5.33
CA PHE A 47 -0.36 2.86 5.42
C PHE A 47 -0.56 1.60 4.56
N CYS A 48 -0.18 1.67 3.28
CA CYS A 48 -0.32 0.58 2.32
C CYS A 48 0.48 -0.64 2.76
N GLU A 49 1.71 -0.46 3.23
CA GLU A 49 2.58 -1.56 3.70
C GLU A 49 1.92 -2.31 4.86
N LYS A 50 1.52 -1.58 5.91
CA LYS A 50 0.86 -2.18 7.08
C LYS A 50 -0.47 -2.83 6.72
N ARG A 51 -1.22 -2.23 5.79
CA ARG A 51 -2.53 -2.76 5.38
C ARG A 51 -2.38 -4.05 4.58
N ALA A 52 -1.45 -4.10 3.63
CA ALA A 52 -1.12 -5.30 2.86
C ALA A 52 -0.68 -6.44 3.79
N GLN A 53 0.25 -6.17 4.72
CA GLN A 53 0.71 -7.16 5.71
C GLN A 53 -0.45 -7.74 6.53
N LYS A 54 -1.35 -6.88 7.03
CA LYS A 54 -2.52 -7.34 7.80
C LYS A 54 -3.50 -8.14 6.95
N ALA A 55 -3.75 -7.72 5.71
CA ALA A 55 -4.66 -8.42 4.80
C ALA A 55 -4.11 -9.81 4.44
N LEU A 56 -2.85 -9.90 4.00
CA LEU A 56 -2.21 -11.19 3.71
C LEU A 56 -2.21 -12.09 4.94
N LYS A 57 -1.82 -11.60 6.11
CA LYS A 57 -1.84 -12.40 7.34
C LYS A 57 -3.24 -12.95 7.69
N LYS A 58 -4.31 -12.18 7.41
CA LYS A 58 -5.68 -12.57 7.74
C LYS A 58 -6.28 -13.56 6.73
N TYR A 59 -6.06 -13.33 5.43
CA TYR A 59 -6.77 -14.05 4.37
C TYR A 59 -5.89 -15.03 3.59
N LEU A 60 -4.58 -14.81 3.55
CA LEU A 60 -3.60 -15.63 2.82
C LEU A 60 -2.33 -15.89 3.68
N PRO A 61 -2.47 -16.52 4.87
CA PRO A 61 -1.37 -16.62 5.84
C PRO A 61 -0.16 -17.42 5.35
N GLU A 62 -0.35 -18.31 4.37
CA GLU A 62 0.71 -19.14 3.77
C GLU A 62 1.27 -18.54 2.46
N SER A 63 0.78 -17.37 2.06
CA SER A 63 1.22 -16.73 0.83
C SER A 63 2.71 -16.36 0.88
N LYS A 64 3.38 -16.58 -0.25
CA LYS A 64 4.77 -16.19 -0.48
C LYS A 64 4.91 -14.80 -1.10
N ILE A 65 3.80 -14.06 -1.23
CA ILE A 65 3.80 -12.71 -1.78
C ILE A 65 4.74 -11.82 -0.98
N GLN A 66 5.71 -11.22 -1.68
CA GLN A 66 6.65 -10.29 -1.07
C GLN A 66 6.04 -8.90 -1.00
N ILE A 67 6.16 -8.24 0.15
CA ILE A 67 5.76 -6.83 0.28
C ILE A 67 7.03 -5.99 0.36
N LEU A 68 7.22 -5.14 -0.65
CA LEU A 68 8.32 -4.20 -0.74
C LEU A 68 7.81 -2.78 -0.53
N TYR A 69 8.57 -1.97 0.19
CA TYR A 69 8.16 -0.61 0.54
C TYR A 69 8.76 0.41 -0.41
N LEU A 70 7.94 1.39 -0.84
CA LEU A 70 8.42 2.65 -1.39
C LEU A 70 7.88 3.83 -0.57
N PRO A 71 8.68 4.91 -0.41
CA PRO A 71 8.18 6.17 0.12
C PRO A 71 6.95 6.67 -0.65
N HIS A 72 6.04 7.38 0.01
CA HIS A 72 4.89 7.96 -0.68
C HIS A 72 5.30 9.25 -1.43
N PRO A 73 4.86 9.46 -2.69
CA PRO A 73 5.23 10.63 -3.51
C PRO A 73 4.61 11.96 -3.04
N SER A 74 3.87 11.97 -1.93
CA SER A 74 3.09 13.16 -1.56
C SER A 74 4.05 14.26 -1.10
N PRO A 75 3.82 15.53 -1.47
CA PRO A 75 4.58 16.65 -0.89
C PRO A 75 4.33 16.79 0.62
N ARG A 76 3.28 16.17 1.16
CA ARG A 76 3.00 16.11 2.61
C ARG A 76 3.82 15.03 3.32
N ALA A 77 4.52 14.15 2.60
CA ALA A 77 5.41 13.19 3.20
C ALA A 77 6.68 13.89 3.69
N VAL A 78 7.13 13.53 4.88
CA VAL A 78 8.33 14.12 5.51
C VAL A 78 9.56 13.80 4.66
N ASN A 79 10.42 14.79 4.40
CA ASN A 79 11.69 14.67 3.67
C ASN A 79 11.58 14.11 2.23
N ASN A 80 10.47 14.44 1.55
CA ASN A 80 10.20 14.00 0.19
C ASN A 80 10.62 15.02 -0.89
N THR A 81 11.92 15.33 -0.98
CA THR A 81 12.44 16.34 -1.94
C THR A 81 12.92 15.74 -3.28
N ASN A 82 13.23 14.44 -3.31
CA ASN A 82 13.83 13.73 -4.46
C ASN A 82 13.17 12.34 -4.58
N TRP A 83 11.84 12.33 -4.74
CA TRP A 83 11.08 11.08 -4.69
C TRP A 83 11.42 10.15 -5.84
N GLU A 84 11.51 10.71 -7.05
CA GLU A 84 11.70 9.96 -8.29
C GLU A 84 13.03 9.20 -8.27
N GLU A 85 14.12 9.87 -7.88
CA GLU A 85 15.44 9.26 -7.77
C GLU A 85 15.46 8.15 -6.73
N LYS A 86 14.85 8.38 -5.56
CA LYS A 86 14.75 7.37 -4.49
C LYS A 86 13.88 6.18 -4.90
N ALA A 87 12.80 6.42 -5.64
CA ALA A 87 11.92 5.37 -6.13
C ALA A 87 12.64 4.52 -7.17
N LEU A 88 13.33 5.15 -8.13
CA LEU A 88 14.11 4.46 -9.16
C LEU A 88 15.25 3.64 -8.54
N GLU A 89 15.99 4.20 -7.59
CA GLU A 89 17.03 3.49 -6.84
C GLU A 89 16.45 2.28 -6.09
N SER A 90 15.30 2.44 -5.44
CA SER A 90 14.63 1.35 -4.73
C SER A 90 14.18 0.24 -5.68
N LEU A 91 13.55 0.58 -6.81
CA LEU A 91 13.15 -0.39 -7.83
C LEU A 91 14.36 -1.12 -8.42
N LYS A 92 15.49 -0.43 -8.62
CA LYS A 92 16.75 -1.03 -9.03
C LYS A 92 17.27 -2.01 -7.98
N ASN A 93 17.29 -1.61 -6.71
CA ASN A 93 17.77 -2.45 -5.59
C ASN A 93 16.90 -3.69 -5.37
N PHE A 94 15.59 -3.59 -5.64
CA PHE A 94 14.68 -4.73 -5.63
C PHE A 94 14.74 -5.58 -6.91
N ASN A 95 15.61 -5.22 -7.87
CA ASN A 95 15.73 -5.86 -9.17
C ASN A 95 14.38 -5.91 -9.93
N LEU A 96 13.60 -4.82 -9.87
CA LEU A 96 12.29 -4.73 -10.52
C LEU A 96 12.32 -3.96 -11.85
N LEU A 97 13.40 -3.24 -12.14
CA LEU A 97 13.51 -2.49 -13.40
C LEU A 97 13.51 -3.41 -14.64
N GLN A 98 13.88 -4.68 -14.48
CA GLN A 98 13.80 -5.70 -15.53
C GLN A 98 12.37 -5.95 -16.05
N TYR A 99 11.33 -5.52 -15.33
CA TYR A 99 9.93 -5.66 -15.77
C TYR A 99 9.42 -4.45 -16.59
N TYR A 100 10.22 -3.39 -16.73
CA TYR A 100 9.84 -2.14 -17.41
C TYR A 100 10.67 -1.87 -18.68
N THR A 101 11.36 -2.88 -19.18
CA THR A 101 12.18 -2.84 -20.40
C THR A 101 11.47 -3.44 -21.59
#